data_AF-U2RN17-F1
#
_entry.id   AF-U2RN17-F1
#
_cell.length_a   1.000
_cell.length_b   1.000
_cell.length_c   1.000
_cell.angle_alpha   90.00
_cell.angle_beta   90.00
_cell.angle_gamma   90.00
#
_symmetry.space_group_name_H-M   'P 1'
#
loop_
_entity.id
_entity.type
_entity.pdbx_description
1 polymer ?
#
loop_
_entity_poly.entity_id
_entity_poly.type
_entity_poly.pdbx_seq_one_letter_code
_entity_poly.pdbx_strand_id
1 'polypeptide(L)' 'GARLLTHAFNAMNGIHHRAPGPVMAAIDNPEVTLELILDGLHVHPSVARLLFTAAPGRVALVTDAMAAAGATDGDYRLG' A
#
# COMPACT_ATOMS: atom_id res chain seq x y z
N GLY A 1 -17.62 -9.94 0.94
CA GLY A 1 -16.25 -10.49 0.80
C GLY A 1 -15.26 -9.50 1.37
N ALA A 2 -13.95 -9.70 1.15
CA ALA A 2 -12.93 -8.70 1.51
C ALA A 2 -13.19 -7.37 0.79
N ARG A 3 -12.90 -6.25 1.46
CA ARG A 3 -13.17 -4.87 1.01
C ARG A 3 -11.97 -3.93 1.15
N LEU A 4 -10.85 -4.44 1.62
CA LEU A 4 -9.63 -3.68 1.90
C LEU A 4 -8.42 -4.50 1.46
N LEU A 5 -7.43 -3.82 0.90
CA LEU A 5 -6.09 -4.34 0.67
C LEU A 5 -5.11 -3.52 1.51
N THR A 6 -4.51 -4.15 2.52
CA THR A 6 -3.60 -3.52 3.49
C THR A 6 -2.29 -3.13 2.82
N HIS A 7 -1.79 -1.91 3.05
CA HIS A 7 -0.52 -1.36 2.56
C HIS A 7 -0.05 -1.92 1.18
N ALA A 8 -0.75 -1.57 0.11
CA ALA A 8 -0.53 -2.08 -1.24
C ALA A 8 0.95 -2.16 -1.63
N PHE A 9 1.31 -3.26 -2.32
CA PHE A 9 2.67 -3.66 -2.73
C PHE A 9 3.58 -4.22 -1.61
N ASN A 10 3.39 -3.83 -0.36
CA ASN A 10 4.25 -4.26 0.75
C ASN A 10 3.85 -5.66 1.25
N ALA A 11 4.83 -6.55 1.45
CA ALA A 11 4.64 -7.94 1.88
C ALA A 11 3.68 -8.76 0.99
N MET A 12 3.68 -8.49 -0.33
CA MET A 12 2.81 -9.14 -1.31
C MET A 12 3.60 -9.67 -2.50
N ASN A 13 3.02 -10.62 -3.23
CA ASN A 13 3.52 -10.98 -4.56
C ASN A 13 3.41 -9.76 -5.49
N GLY A 14 4.49 -9.47 -6.22
CA GLY A 14 4.53 -8.40 -7.21
C GLY A 14 3.61 -8.66 -8.41
N ILE A 15 3.43 -7.64 -9.24
CA ILE A 15 2.63 -7.73 -10.45
C ILE A 15 3.48 -8.37 -11.56
N HIS A 16 3.03 -9.49 -12.10
CA HIS A 16 3.61 -10.14 -13.27
C HIS A 16 2.54 -10.41 -14.34
N HIS A 17 2.86 -10.26 -15.63
CA HIS A 17 1.88 -10.36 -16.73
C HIS A 17 1.12 -11.70 -16.82
N ARG A 18 1.69 -12.80 -16.30
CA ARG A 18 1.01 -14.12 -16.20
C ARG A 18 0.51 -14.47 -14.80
N ALA A 19 0.84 -13.65 -13.80
CA ALA A 19 0.53 -13.88 -12.39
C ALA A 19 0.39 -12.49 -11.72
N PRO A 20 -0.76 -11.82 -11.92
CA PRO A 20 -0.90 -10.38 -11.65
C PRO A 20 -0.94 -10.04 -10.15
N GLY A 21 -1.11 -11.04 -9.28
CA GLY A 21 -1.01 -10.88 -7.84
C GLY A 21 -2.22 -10.16 -7.20
N PRO A 22 -2.16 -9.95 -5.87
CA PRO A 22 -3.29 -9.44 -5.09
C PRO A 22 -3.62 -7.96 -5.40
N VAL A 23 -2.63 -7.15 -5.76
CA VAL A 23 -2.84 -5.72 -6.06
C VAL A 23 -3.73 -5.56 -7.29
N MET A 24 -3.49 -6.31 -8.37
CA MET A 24 -4.34 -6.27 -9.55
C MET A 24 -5.75 -6.77 -9.26
N ALA A 25 -5.90 -7.85 -8.48
CA ALA A 25 -7.21 -8.34 -8.07
C ALA A 25 -8.03 -7.30 -7.28
N ALA A 26 -7.37 -6.49 -6.44
CA ALA A 26 -8.01 -5.39 -5.71
C ALA A 26 -8.32 -4.18 -6.61
N ILE A 27 -7.47 -3.88 -7.60
CA ILE A 27 -7.74 -2.84 -8.61
C ILE A 27 -8.99 -3.20 -9.41
N ASP A 28 -9.10 -4.46 -9.87
CA ASP A 28 -10.21 -4.95 -10.70
C ASP A 28 -11.55 -5.01 -9.95
N ASN A 29 -11.52 -5.05 -8.61
CA ASN A 29 -12.73 -5.02 -7.78
C ASN A 29 -13.03 -3.60 -7.29
N PRO A 30 -14.09 -2.93 -7.79
CA PRO A 30 -14.42 -1.56 -7.42
C PRO A 30 -14.88 -1.40 -5.96
N GLU A 31 -15.24 -2.50 -5.28
CA GLU A 31 -15.65 -2.47 -3.87
C GLU A 31 -14.46 -2.53 -2.89
N VAL A 32 -13.22 -2.62 -3.40
CA VAL A 32 -12.01 -2.71 -2.57
C VAL A 32 -11.31 -1.36 -2.48
N THR A 33 -11.04 -0.93 -1.25
CA THR A 33 -10.15 0.18 -0.93
C THR A 33 -8.71 -0.32 -0.81
N LEU A 34 -7.75 0.42 -1.35
CA LEU A 34 -6.34 0.06 -1.35
C LEU A 34 -5.59 1.03 -0.44
N GLU A 35 -5.02 0.53 0.65
CA GLU A 35 -4.16 1.35 1.49
C GLU A 35 -2.81 1.58 0.82
N LEU A 36 -2.23 2.77 1.01
CA LEU A 36 -0.92 3.13 0.47
C LEU A 36 -0.11 3.88 1.53
N ILE A 37 1.10 3.39 1.79
CA ILE A 37 2.11 4.11 2.55
C ILE A 37 2.84 5.06 1.58
N LEU A 38 2.61 6.36 1.73
CA LEU A 38 3.16 7.40 0.84
C LEU A 38 4.26 8.22 1.54
N ASP A 39 5.29 7.54 2.03
CA ASP A 39 6.47 8.16 2.66
C ASP A 39 7.65 8.35 1.68
N GLY A 40 7.52 7.84 0.45
CA GLY A 40 8.56 7.88 -0.58
C GLY A 40 9.60 6.77 -0.50
N LEU A 41 9.52 5.88 0.49
CA LEU A 41 10.44 4.76 0.70
C LEU A 41 9.75 3.41 0.44
N HIS A 42 8.55 3.20 0.99
CA HIS A 42 7.81 1.94 0.82
C HIS A 42 7.40 1.70 -0.64
N VAL A 43 6.95 2.76 -1.32
CA VAL A 43 6.49 2.68 -2.70
C VAL A 43 7.11 3.81 -3.50
N HIS A 44 7.75 3.45 -4.62
CA HIS A 44 8.32 4.44 -5.54
C HIS A 44 7.24 5.41 -6.04
N PRO A 45 7.49 6.75 -6.12
CA PRO A 45 6.47 7.73 -6.50
C PRO A 45 5.75 7.44 -7.83
N SER A 46 6.43 6.89 -8.83
CA SER A 46 5.80 6.49 -10.10
C SER A 46 4.77 5.36 -9.93
N VAL A 47 5.00 4.43 -9.00
CA VAL A 47 4.08 3.33 -8.70
C VAL A 47 2.91 3.84 -7.87
N ALA A 48 3.15 4.76 -6.93
CA ALA A 48 2.07 5.44 -6.21
C ALA A 48 1.13 6.19 -7.17
N ARG A 49 1.67 6.95 -8.14
CA ARG A 49 0.88 7.62 -9.18
C ARG A 49 0.06 6.64 -10.01
N LEU A 50 0.65 5.50 -10.40
CA LEU A 50 -0.07 4.43 -11.10
C LEU A 50 -1.27 3.94 -10.27
N LEU A 51 -1.10 3.71 -8.96
CA LEU A 51 -2.19 3.25 -8.09
C LEU A 51 -3.33 4.27 -8.04
N PHE A 52 -3.03 5.57 -7.92
CA PHE A 52 -4.04 6.63 -7.97
C PHE A 52 -4.80 6.68 -9.29
N THR A 53 -4.12 6.43 -10.41
CA THR A 53 -4.78 6.35 -11.73
C THR A 53 -5.62 5.09 -11.88
N ALA A 54 -5.15 3.95 -11.37
CA ALA A 54 -5.82 2.66 -11.49
C ALA A 54 -7.02 2.51 -10.55
N ALA A 55 -6.99 3.17 -9.39
CA ALA A 55 -8.03 3.10 -8.36
C ALA A 55 -8.50 4.51 -7.93
N PRO A 56 -9.05 5.32 -8.86
CA PRO A 56 -9.44 6.69 -8.56
C PRO A 56 -10.49 6.74 -7.45
N GLY A 57 -10.24 7.55 -6.42
CA GLY A 57 -11.11 7.68 -5.26
C GLY A 57 -11.13 6.50 -4.29
N ARG A 58 -10.31 5.46 -4.52
CA ARG A 58 -10.25 4.23 -3.70
C ARG A 58 -8.91 3.99 -3.02
N VAL A 59 -8.00 4.96 -3.05
CA VAL A 59 -6.72 4.89 -2.34
C VAL A 59 -6.88 5.56 -0.97
N ALA A 60 -6.61 4.80 0.09
CA ALA A 60 -6.53 5.31 1.46
C ALA A 60 -5.07 5.50 1.85
N LEU A 61 -4.67 6.73 2.20
CA LEU A 61 -3.32 6.97 2.70
C LEU A 61 -3.21 6.50 4.14
N VAL A 62 -2.20 5.69 4.41
CA VAL A 62 -1.85 5.21 5.74
C VAL A 62 -0.39 5.53 6.03
N THR A 63 -0.04 5.70 7.30
CA THR A 63 1.35 5.94 7.69
C THR A 63 2.12 4.66 7.92
N ASP A 64 1.41 3.60 8.36
CA ASP A 64 2.01 2.39 8.95
C ASP A 64 3.08 2.71 10.00
N ALA A 65 2.82 3.78 10.77
CA ALA A 65 3.76 4.33 11.73
C ALA A 65 3.94 3.40 12.93
N MET A 66 5.20 3.22 13.34
CA MET A 66 5.59 2.52 14.56
C MET A 66 5.93 3.51 15.70
N ALA A 67 6.26 2.98 16.89
CA ALA A 67 6.55 3.77 18.09
C ALA A 67 7.67 4.82 17.93
N ALA A 68 8.55 4.66 16.93
CA ALA A 68 9.60 5.61 16.60
C ALA A 68 9.10 6.88 15.87
N ALA A 69 7.85 6.90 15.39
CA ALA A 69 7.35 8.02 14.59
C ALA A 69 7.33 9.33 15.38
N GLY A 70 8.06 10.34 14.88
CA GLY A 70 8.19 11.65 15.53
C GLY A 70 9.14 11.67 16.74
N ALA A 71 9.82 10.57 17.04
CA ALA A 71 10.81 10.49 18.10
C ALA A 71 12.25 10.64 17.54
N THR A 72 13.24 10.79 18.41
CA THR A 72 14.66 10.83 18.01
C THR A 72 15.17 9.45 17.63
N ASP A 73 16.26 9.36 16.88
CA ASP A 73 16.87 8.06 16.55
C ASP A 73 17.24 7.27 17.82
N GLY A 74 16.95 5.97 17.81
CA GLY A 74 17.14 5.07 18.94
C GLY A 74 16.42 3.74 18.76
N ASP A 75 16.49 2.89 19.78
CA ASP A 75 15.81 1.59 19.78
C ASP A 75 14.40 1.73 20.33
N TYR A 76 13.43 1.16 19.62
CA TYR A 76 12.02 1.17 19.98
C TYR A 76 11.46 -0.25 19.96
N ARG A 77 10.58 -0.57 20.92
CA ARG A 77 9.88 -1.84 20.91
C ARG A 77 8.79 -1.82 19.83
N LEU A 78 8.82 -2.80 18.94
CA LEU A 78 7.76 -3.07 17.98
C LEU A 78 6.92 -4.26 18.50
N GLY A 79 5.64 -4.03 18.82
CA GLY A 79 4.73 -5.02 19.43
C GLY A 79 4.79 -5.01 20.95
#